data_AF-A0A4R9LXE0-F1
#
_entry.id   AF-A0A4R9LXE0-F1
#
_cell.length_a   1.000
_cell.length_b   1.000
_cell.length_c   1.000
_cell.angle_alpha   90.00
_cell.angle_beta   90.00
_cell.angle_gamma   90.00
#
_symmetry.space_group_name_H-M   'P 1'
#
loop_
_entity.id
_entity.type
_entity.pdbx_description
1 polymer ?
#
loop_
_entity_poly.entity_id
_entity_poly.type
_entity_poly.pdbx_seq_one_letter_code
_entity_poly.pdbx_strand_id
1 'polypeptide(L)'
;MFPFGKMNETGMLTHILEIFWIEKLRFTQYTFQQIAKLTEEEYEFSGEGRPKSIAWAVDEMAAYDRNFSFYLPLSMRVSSLFFFAPYQENEVEKDIESIRDKYTPPAFPVRFLDISIDSAKQLEIKESSPQRDKLLKDWRLTLLRLEDRLSKLSEEDAFKKRYASLSGIHTIAGAINNSTEFCHFLWNQHAAPFINHES
;
A
#
# COMPACT_ATOMS: atom_id res chain seq x y z
N MET A 1 25.55 5.32 5.98
CA MET A 1 25.52 5.62 7.42
C MET A 1 25.47 7.13 7.55
N PHE A 2 24.29 7.71 7.77
CA PHE A 2 24.13 9.16 7.86
C PHE A 2 24.13 9.63 9.32
N PRO A 3 24.71 10.79 9.63
CA PRO A 3 24.91 11.24 11.00
C PRO A 3 23.60 11.80 11.57
N PHE A 4 23.29 11.44 12.81
CA PHE A 4 22.20 12.02 13.60
C PHE A 4 22.54 13.46 13.99
N GLY A 5 22.40 14.40 13.05
CA GLY A 5 22.19 15.81 13.34
C GLY A 5 20.70 16.06 13.58
N LYS A 6 20.35 16.99 14.48
CA LYS A 6 18.98 17.41 14.83
C LYS A 6 17.99 17.20 13.67
N MET A 7 17.17 16.14 13.75
CA MET A 7 16.07 15.93 12.81
C MET A 7 15.05 17.05 13.03
N ASN A 8 14.84 17.86 12.00
CA ASN A 8 13.69 18.76 11.95
C ASN A 8 12.42 17.95 11.67
N GLU A 9 11.25 18.45 12.08
CA GLU A 9 9.94 17.82 11.82
C GLU A 9 9.77 17.47 10.32
N THR A 10 10.34 18.30 9.44
CA THR A 10 10.38 18.13 7.99
C THR A 10 11.08 16.84 7.54
N GLY A 11 12.27 16.55 8.06
CA GLY A 11 12.99 15.32 7.74
C GLY A 11 12.31 14.07 8.28
N MET A 12 11.60 14.18 9.40
CA MET A 12 10.88 13.05 9.99
C MET A 12 9.69 12.61 9.14
N LEU A 13 8.93 13.53 8.55
CA LEU A 13 7.76 13.20 7.75
C LEU A 13 8.10 12.64 6.36
N THR A 14 9.16 13.14 5.74
CA THR A 14 9.73 12.51 4.54
C THR A 14 10.13 11.06 4.86
N HIS A 15 10.75 10.84 6.02
CA HIS A 15 11.11 9.50 6.47
C HIS A 15 9.89 8.60 6.74
N ILE A 16 8.83 9.12 7.36
CA ILE A 16 7.58 8.37 7.57
C ILE A 16 6.94 7.95 6.24
N LEU A 17 6.92 8.85 5.25
CA LEU A 17 6.41 8.54 3.92
C LEU A 17 7.23 7.41 3.27
N GLU A 18 8.57 7.49 3.35
CA GLU A 18 9.46 6.44 2.88
C GLU A 18 9.19 5.10 3.58
N ILE A 19 9.03 5.10 4.91
CA ILE A 19 8.71 3.89 5.69
C ILE A 19 7.42 3.25 5.18
N PHE A 20 6.32 4.00 5.11
CA PHE A 20 5.03 3.45 4.66
C PHE A 20 5.06 2.98 3.21
N TRP A 21 5.82 3.67 2.35
CA TRP A 21 6.01 3.25 0.97
C TRP A 21 6.79 1.94 0.89
N ILE A 22 7.89 1.80 1.63
CA ILE A 22 8.67 0.57 1.72
C ILE A 22 7.82 -0.59 2.24
N GLU A 23 7.02 -0.36 3.28
CA GLU A 23 6.10 -1.38 3.82
C GLU A 23 5.06 -1.81 2.78
N LYS A 24 4.49 -0.87 2.04
CA LYS A 24 3.56 -1.15 0.93
C LYS A 24 4.21 -2.05 -0.12
N LEU A 25 5.46 -1.74 -0.51
CA LEU A 25 6.20 -2.50 -1.51
C LEU A 25 6.56 -3.90 -1.01
N ARG A 26 7.02 -4.02 0.24
CA ARG A 26 7.30 -5.32 0.89
C ARG A 26 6.07 -6.20 0.91
N PHE A 27 4.92 -5.63 1.31
CA PHE A 27 3.67 -6.39 1.33
C PHE A 27 3.26 -6.86 -0.06
N THR A 28 3.36 -5.97 -1.04
CA THR A 28 3.02 -6.32 -2.43
C THR A 28 3.94 -7.43 -2.95
N GLN A 29 5.25 -7.35 -2.68
CA GLN A 29 6.19 -8.39 -3.06
C GLN A 29 5.90 -9.73 -2.38
N TYR A 30 5.55 -9.69 -1.08
CA TYR A 30 5.10 -10.87 -0.34
C TYR A 30 3.89 -11.51 -1.01
N THR A 31 2.86 -10.71 -1.32
CA THR A 31 1.65 -11.16 -2.01
C THR A 31 2.01 -11.82 -3.34
N PHE A 32 2.83 -11.18 -4.18
CA PHE A 32 3.27 -11.75 -5.47
C PHE A 32 3.96 -13.12 -5.28
N GLN A 33 4.82 -13.24 -4.28
CA GLN A 33 5.53 -14.48 -3.98
C GLN A 33 4.61 -15.60 -3.48
N GLN A 34 3.59 -15.29 -2.68
CA GLN A 34 2.66 -16.30 -2.18
C GLN A 34 1.72 -16.80 -3.28
N ILE A 35 1.13 -15.88 -4.05
CA ILE A 35 0.20 -16.29 -5.11
C ILE A 35 0.90 -17.01 -6.26
N ALA A 36 2.19 -16.77 -6.49
CA ALA A 36 2.96 -17.52 -7.48
C ALA A 36 3.12 -19.02 -7.16
N LYS A 37 2.85 -19.43 -5.91
CA LYS A 37 2.91 -20.83 -5.48
C LYS A 37 1.59 -21.59 -5.68
N LEU A 38 0.51 -20.88 -5.96
CA LEU A 38 -0.84 -21.45 -6.02
C LEU A 38 -1.16 -21.94 -7.43
N THR A 39 -1.88 -23.05 -7.53
CA THR A 39 -2.51 -23.44 -8.81
C THR A 39 -3.60 -22.43 -9.20
N GLU A 40 -4.10 -22.51 -10.44
CA GLU A 40 -5.20 -21.62 -10.85
C GLU A 40 -6.48 -21.95 -10.09
N GLU A 41 -6.74 -23.23 -9.84
CA GLU A 41 -7.89 -23.69 -9.09
C GLU A 41 -7.87 -23.15 -7.65
N GLU A 42 -6.73 -23.21 -6.95
CA GLU A 42 -6.58 -22.69 -5.59
C GLU A 42 -6.76 -21.17 -5.50
N TYR A 43 -6.26 -20.45 -6.51
CA TYR A 43 -6.32 -19.00 -6.60
C TYR A 43 -7.76 -18.50 -6.84
N GLU A 44 -8.49 -19.16 -7.75
CA GLU A 44 -9.85 -18.80 -8.17
C GLU A 44 -10.96 -19.42 -7.32
N PHE A 45 -10.65 -20.42 -6.49
CA PHE A 45 -11.66 -21.15 -5.73
C PHE A 45 -12.52 -20.23 -4.84
N SER A 46 -13.84 -20.37 -4.98
CA SER A 46 -14.87 -19.79 -4.11
C SER A 46 -16.01 -20.80 -3.92
N GLY A 47 -16.71 -20.72 -2.78
CA GLY A 47 -17.79 -21.65 -2.41
C GLY A 47 -18.51 -21.26 -1.12
N GLU A 48 -19.42 -22.11 -0.63
CA GLU A 48 -20.28 -21.80 0.53
C GLU A 48 -19.51 -21.46 1.82
N GLY A 49 -18.35 -22.10 2.04
CA GLY A 49 -17.47 -21.79 3.18
C GLY A 49 -16.43 -20.69 2.92
N ARG A 50 -16.35 -20.20 1.67
CA ARG A 50 -15.36 -19.21 1.21
C ARG A 50 -15.95 -18.43 0.03
N PRO A 51 -16.84 -17.46 0.27
CA PRO A 51 -17.57 -16.80 -0.81
C PRO A 51 -16.68 -15.91 -1.70
N LYS A 52 -15.47 -15.58 -1.24
CA LYS A 52 -14.49 -14.74 -1.94
C LYS A 52 -13.19 -15.50 -2.14
N SER A 53 -12.71 -15.54 -3.38
CA SER A 53 -11.46 -16.20 -3.77
C SER A 53 -10.22 -15.35 -3.42
N ILE A 54 -9.02 -15.93 -3.52
CA ILE A 54 -7.77 -15.17 -3.41
C ILE A 54 -7.71 -14.18 -4.59
N ALA A 55 -8.14 -14.63 -5.78
CA ALA A 55 -8.21 -13.78 -6.96
C ALA A 55 -9.02 -12.50 -6.73
N TRP A 56 -10.22 -12.63 -6.14
CA TRP A 56 -11.05 -11.48 -5.78
C TRP A 56 -10.31 -10.54 -4.83
N ALA A 57 -9.68 -11.07 -3.77
CA ALA A 57 -8.98 -10.24 -2.79
C ALA A 57 -7.81 -9.48 -3.43
N VAL A 58 -7.03 -10.13 -4.28
CA VAL A 58 -5.88 -9.54 -4.99
C VAL A 58 -6.34 -8.48 -6.00
N ASP A 59 -7.43 -8.71 -6.72
CA ASP A 59 -7.98 -7.72 -7.64
C ASP A 59 -8.48 -6.47 -6.90
N GLU A 60 -9.15 -6.63 -5.76
CA GLU A 60 -9.58 -5.50 -4.92
C GLU A 60 -8.40 -4.70 -4.36
N MET A 61 -7.30 -5.36 -3.95
CA MET A 61 -6.07 -4.69 -3.55
C MET A 61 -5.47 -3.86 -4.69
N ALA A 62 -5.33 -4.48 -5.86
CA ALA A 62 -4.78 -3.83 -7.05
C ALA A 62 -5.68 -2.67 -7.53
N ALA A 63 -7.00 -2.84 -7.45
CA ALA A 63 -7.99 -1.82 -7.78
C ALA A 63 -7.93 -0.63 -6.81
N TYR A 64 -7.72 -0.89 -5.51
CA TYR A 64 -7.56 0.15 -4.51
C TYR A 64 -6.33 1.03 -4.80
N ASP A 65 -5.18 0.41 -5.11
CA ASP A 65 -3.98 1.14 -5.52
C ASP A 65 -4.16 1.88 -6.84
N ARG A 66 -4.90 1.30 -7.79
CA ARG A 66 -5.22 1.95 -9.05
C ARG A 66 -6.04 3.22 -8.83
N ASN A 67 -7.04 3.14 -7.96
CA ASN A 67 -7.84 4.30 -7.56
C ASN A 67 -6.98 5.34 -6.85
N PHE A 68 -6.10 4.92 -5.94
CA PHE A 68 -5.17 5.84 -5.28
C PHE A 68 -4.28 6.56 -6.30
N SER A 69 -3.66 5.81 -7.21
CA SER A 69 -2.86 6.33 -8.30
C SER A 69 -3.65 7.30 -9.20
N PHE A 70 -4.92 7.02 -9.45
CA PHE A 70 -5.77 7.87 -10.29
C PHE A 70 -6.16 9.19 -9.60
N TYR A 71 -6.57 9.12 -8.33
CA TYR A 71 -7.09 10.29 -7.60
C TYR A 71 -5.99 11.16 -6.99
N LEU A 72 -4.80 10.61 -6.70
CA LEU A 72 -3.71 11.35 -6.06
C LEU A 72 -3.38 12.68 -6.77
N PRO A 73 -3.18 12.73 -8.11
CA PRO A 73 -2.93 13.99 -8.80
C PRO A 73 -4.07 15.01 -8.68
N LEU A 74 -5.32 14.54 -8.68
CA LEU A 74 -6.49 15.41 -8.54
C LEU A 74 -6.54 15.99 -7.12
N SER A 75 -6.39 15.14 -6.11
CA SER A 75 -6.36 15.54 -4.70
C SER A 75 -5.22 16.52 -4.42
N MET A 76 -4.05 16.33 -5.01
CA MET A 76 -2.92 17.25 -4.91
C MET A 76 -3.17 18.62 -5.56
N ARG A 77 -3.92 18.67 -6.68
CA ARG A 77 -4.30 19.94 -7.33
C ARG A 77 -5.41 20.64 -6.57
N VAL A 78 -6.44 19.91 -6.14
CA VAL A 78 -7.59 20.46 -5.42
C VAL A 78 -7.18 20.97 -4.04
N SER A 79 -6.28 20.27 -3.33
CA SER A 79 -5.75 20.76 -2.06
C SER A 79 -4.99 22.08 -2.18
N SER A 80 -4.44 22.41 -3.36
CA SER A 80 -3.84 23.74 -3.59
C SER A 80 -4.86 24.87 -3.77
N LEU A 81 -6.13 24.55 -4.03
CA LEU A 81 -7.23 25.52 -4.17
C LEU A 81 -7.90 25.86 -2.84
N PHE A 82 -7.68 25.03 -1.82
CA PHE A 82 -8.18 25.25 -0.47
C PHE A 82 -6.99 25.60 0.43
N PHE A 83 -7.09 26.68 1.20
CA PHE A 83 -6.07 27.04 2.20
C PHE A 83 -6.14 26.07 3.39
N PHE A 84 -5.72 24.83 3.19
CA PHE A 84 -5.47 23.93 4.30
C PHE A 84 -4.23 24.41 5.03
N ALA A 85 -4.32 24.57 6.35
CA ALA A 85 -3.13 24.78 7.16
C ALA A 85 -2.17 23.60 6.91
N PRO A 86 -0.84 23.84 6.90
CA PRO A 86 0.13 22.74 6.88
C PRO A 86 -0.23 21.77 8.00
N TYR A 87 -0.29 20.49 7.68
CA TYR A 87 -0.63 19.50 8.67
C TYR A 87 0.54 19.25 9.62
N GLN A 88 0.22 19.10 10.91
CA GLN A 88 1.22 18.80 11.94
C GLN A 88 1.42 17.29 12.05
N GLU A 89 2.53 16.87 12.65
CA GLU A 89 2.85 15.45 12.92
C GLU A 89 1.68 14.73 13.62
N ASN A 90 1.01 15.40 14.56
CA ASN A 90 -0.16 14.91 15.26
C ASN A 90 -1.35 14.55 14.34
N GLU A 91 -1.43 15.07 13.11
CA GLU A 91 -2.48 14.72 12.15
C GLU A 91 -2.11 13.44 11.39
N VAL A 92 -0.82 13.19 11.16
CA VAL A 92 -0.36 11.89 10.65
C VAL A 92 -0.58 10.81 11.69
N GLU A 93 -0.27 11.08 12.96
CA GLU A 93 -0.55 10.15 14.06
C GLU A 93 -2.05 9.84 14.16
N LYS A 94 -2.92 10.85 14.10
CA LYS A 94 -4.39 10.66 14.10
C LYS A 94 -4.88 9.81 12.92
N ASP A 95 -4.33 10.04 11.73
CA ASP A 95 -4.62 9.19 10.57
C ASP A 95 -4.22 7.75 10.86
N ILE A 96 -2.99 7.52 11.33
CA ILE A 96 -2.46 6.19 11.64
C ILE A 96 -3.33 5.50 12.70
N GLU A 97 -3.69 6.18 13.79
CA GLU A 97 -4.56 5.65 14.84
C GLU A 97 -5.95 5.29 14.30
N SER A 98 -6.56 6.19 13.52
CA SER A 98 -7.87 5.93 12.92
C SER A 98 -7.85 4.75 11.96
N ILE A 99 -6.79 4.62 11.15
CA ILE A 99 -6.59 3.51 10.22
C ILE A 99 -6.36 2.20 10.99
N ARG A 100 -5.51 2.21 12.02
CA ARG A 100 -5.26 1.07 12.91
C ARG A 100 -6.56 0.59 13.53
N ASP A 101 -7.35 1.50 14.10
CA ASP A 101 -8.60 1.16 14.78
C ASP A 101 -9.66 0.64 13.80
N LYS A 102 -9.63 1.13 12.55
CA LYS A 102 -10.53 0.68 11.49
C LYS A 102 -10.23 -0.74 11.00
N TYR A 103 -8.95 -1.06 10.75
CA TYR A 103 -8.57 -2.34 10.16
C TYR A 103 -8.15 -3.39 11.18
N THR A 104 -7.85 -2.98 12.42
CA THR A 104 -7.27 -3.83 13.47
C THR A 104 -6.18 -4.73 12.90
N PRO A 105 -5.14 -4.13 12.29
CA PRO A 105 -4.31 -4.83 11.35
C PRO A 105 -3.62 -6.03 12.03
N PRO A 106 -3.73 -7.24 11.46
CA PRO A 106 -3.06 -8.41 12.02
C PRO A 106 -1.55 -8.23 11.97
N ALA A 107 -0.83 -9.00 12.77
CA ALA A 107 0.64 -9.03 12.72
C ALA A 107 1.15 -9.22 11.28
N PHE A 108 2.25 -8.55 10.94
CA PHE A 108 2.91 -8.71 9.63
C PHE A 108 3.13 -10.20 9.30
N PRO A 109 2.98 -10.61 8.04
CA PRO A 109 3.20 -11.99 7.64
C PRO A 109 4.61 -12.50 8.02
N VAL A 110 4.73 -13.79 8.30
CA VAL A 110 6.03 -14.42 8.61
C VAL A 110 7.01 -14.18 7.44
N ARG A 111 8.25 -13.79 7.75
CA ARG A 111 9.30 -13.39 6.78
C ARG A 111 9.06 -12.09 6.00
N PHE A 112 8.07 -11.27 6.40
CA PHE A 112 7.85 -9.95 5.79
C PHE A 112 9.08 -9.04 5.85
N LEU A 113 9.83 -9.09 6.96
CA LEU A 113 11.05 -8.30 7.16
C LEU A 113 12.25 -8.80 6.34
N ASP A 114 12.20 -10.03 5.82
CA ASP A 114 13.27 -10.60 5.00
C ASP A 114 13.22 -10.08 3.55
N ILE A 115 12.12 -9.41 3.18
CA ILE A 115 11.95 -8.81 1.86
C ILE A 115 12.71 -7.48 1.81
N SER A 116 13.87 -7.51 1.17
CA SER A 116 14.66 -6.31 0.88
C SER A 116 14.17 -5.67 -0.41
N ILE A 117 13.28 -4.68 -0.28
CA ILE A 117 12.81 -3.85 -1.39
C ILE A 117 12.72 -2.40 -0.93
N ASP A 118 13.18 -1.47 -1.77
CA ASP A 118 13.11 -0.02 -1.53
C ASP A 118 12.48 0.76 -2.69
N SER A 119 12.20 0.10 -3.83
CA SER A 119 11.57 0.71 -5.00
C SER A 119 10.64 -0.26 -5.72
N ALA A 120 9.54 0.27 -6.27
CA ALA A 120 8.60 -0.45 -7.12
C ALA A 120 9.26 -1.09 -8.36
N LYS A 121 10.42 -0.59 -8.79
CA LYS A 121 11.22 -1.18 -9.88
C LYS A 121 11.76 -2.56 -9.52
N GLN A 122 12.04 -2.80 -8.24
CA GLN A 122 12.55 -4.08 -7.74
C GLN A 122 11.44 -5.12 -7.54
N LEU A 123 10.16 -4.78 -7.73
CA LEU A 123 9.08 -5.76 -7.65
C LEU A 123 9.25 -6.84 -8.72
N GLU A 124 9.40 -8.08 -8.28
CA GLU A 124 9.55 -9.25 -9.11
C GLU A 124 8.24 -10.02 -9.22
N ILE A 125 7.85 -10.31 -10.47
CA ILE A 125 6.70 -11.14 -10.80
C ILE A 125 7.27 -12.46 -11.31
N LYS A 126 7.04 -13.55 -10.58
CA LYS A 126 7.33 -14.89 -11.07
C LYS A 126 6.25 -15.30 -12.06
N GLU A 127 6.65 -16.00 -13.12
CA GLU A 127 5.71 -16.47 -14.15
C GLU A 127 4.59 -17.31 -13.52
N SER A 128 3.36 -16.98 -13.91
CA SER A 128 2.13 -17.63 -13.47
C SER A 128 1.17 -17.80 -14.65
N SER A 129 -0.14 -17.95 -14.40
CA SER A 129 -1.12 -17.99 -15.49
C SER A 129 -1.17 -16.65 -16.23
N PRO A 130 -1.51 -16.62 -17.55
CA PRO A 130 -1.52 -15.37 -18.33
C PRO A 130 -2.41 -14.26 -17.75
N GLN A 131 -3.52 -14.63 -17.12
CA GLN A 131 -4.47 -13.69 -16.53
C GLN A 131 -3.90 -13.07 -15.25
N ARG A 132 -3.34 -13.90 -14.37
CA ARG A 132 -2.64 -13.47 -13.15
C ARG A 132 -1.44 -12.59 -13.48
N ASP A 133 -0.62 -13.00 -14.43
CA ASP A 133 0.52 -12.24 -14.94
C ASP A 133 0.13 -10.82 -15.38
N LYS A 134 -0.97 -10.69 -16.13
CA LYS A 134 -1.48 -9.39 -16.57
C LYS A 134 -1.85 -8.52 -15.37
N LEU A 135 -2.61 -9.05 -14.42
CA LEU A 135 -3.02 -8.32 -13.22
C LEU A 135 -1.80 -7.81 -12.43
N LEU A 136 -0.81 -8.67 -12.18
CA LEU A 136 0.38 -8.30 -11.41
C LEU A 136 1.25 -7.27 -12.13
N LYS A 137 1.37 -7.37 -13.46
CA LYS A 137 2.08 -6.38 -14.29
C LYS A 137 1.36 -5.03 -14.25
N ASP A 138 0.04 -5.01 -14.36
CA ASP A 138 -0.78 -3.80 -14.27
C ASP A 138 -0.69 -3.17 -12.86
N TRP A 139 -0.68 -3.99 -11.82
CA TRP A 139 -0.51 -3.54 -10.43
C TRP A 139 0.89 -2.96 -10.19
N ARG A 140 1.95 -3.65 -10.61
CA ARG A 140 3.33 -3.13 -10.54
C ARG A 140 3.46 -1.80 -11.28
N LEU A 141 2.88 -1.67 -12.47
CA LEU A 141 2.89 -0.41 -13.22
C LEU A 141 2.17 0.72 -12.47
N THR A 142 1.09 0.39 -11.76
CA THR A 142 0.37 1.33 -10.90
C THR A 142 1.26 1.84 -9.76
N LEU A 143 2.00 0.95 -9.10
CA LEU A 143 2.93 1.29 -8.02
C LEU A 143 4.12 2.11 -8.53
N LEU A 144 4.67 1.78 -9.70
CA LEU A 144 5.70 2.60 -10.36
C LEU A 144 5.24 4.04 -10.62
N ARG A 145 3.99 4.21 -11.06
CA ARG A 145 3.39 5.54 -11.26
C ARG A 145 3.14 6.28 -9.96
N LEU A 146 2.80 5.57 -8.89
CA LEU A 146 2.68 6.16 -7.55
C LEU A 146 4.05 6.62 -7.05
N GLU A 147 5.06 5.76 -7.10
CA GLU A 147 6.45 6.09 -6.70
C GLU A 147 7.00 7.31 -7.45
N ASP A 148 6.84 7.34 -8.78
CA ASP A 148 7.26 8.48 -9.61
C ASP A 148 6.56 9.80 -9.21
N ARG A 149 5.31 9.73 -8.73
CA ARG A 149 4.58 10.91 -8.26
C ARG A 149 4.98 11.31 -6.84
N LEU A 150 5.11 10.34 -5.95
CA LEU A 150 5.50 10.56 -4.56
C LEU A 150 6.92 11.17 -4.49
N SER A 151 7.85 10.68 -5.30
CA SER A 151 9.22 11.22 -5.42
C SER A 151 9.29 12.65 -5.98
N LYS A 152 8.22 13.15 -6.61
CA LYS A 152 8.12 14.53 -7.10
C LYS A 152 7.45 15.48 -6.10
N LEU A 153 6.94 14.96 -4.98
CA LEU A 153 6.45 15.81 -3.90
C LEU A 153 7.63 16.56 -3.31
N SER A 154 7.54 17.89 -3.27
CA SER A 154 8.43 18.67 -2.42
C SER A 154 8.11 18.35 -0.95
N GLU A 155 9.08 18.59 -0.06
CA GLU A 155 8.83 18.51 1.37
C GLU A 155 7.63 19.41 1.76
N GLU A 156 7.54 20.62 1.22
CA GLU A 156 6.40 21.51 1.47
C GLU A 156 5.06 20.93 1.01
N ASP A 157 5.03 20.26 -0.14
CA ASP A 157 3.84 19.62 -0.69
C ASP A 157 3.40 18.42 0.14
N ALA A 158 4.36 17.65 0.65
CA ALA A 158 4.08 16.54 1.55
C ALA A 158 3.31 17.04 2.78
N PHE A 159 3.62 18.22 3.32
CA PHE A 159 3.00 18.79 4.52
C PHE A 159 1.68 19.54 4.29
N LYS A 160 1.38 19.98 3.07
CA LYS A 160 0.21 20.82 2.80
C LYS A 160 -0.92 20.06 2.11
N LYS A 161 -0.58 19.00 1.38
CA LYS A 161 -1.55 18.32 0.52
C LYS A 161 -2.26 17.20 1.25
N ARG A 162 -3.56 17.12 1.01
CA ARG A 162 -4.42 16.03 1.48
C ARG A 162 -4.79 15.15 0.31
N TYR A 163 -4.86 13.85 0.57
CA TYR A 163 -5.48 12.89 -0.32
C TYR A 163 -6.96 12.74 0.08
N ALA A 164 -7.86 13.16 -0.80
CA ALA A 164 -9.29 12.90 -0.66
C ALA A 164 -9.67 11.65 -1.48
N SER A 165 -10.43 10.76 -0.85
CA SER A 165 -10.92 9.53 -1.46
C SER A 165 -12.27 9.13 -0.89
N LEU A 166 -12.86 8.06 -1.42
CA LEU A 166 -14.08 7.47 -0.88
C LEU A 166 -13.91 6.94 0.56
N SER A 167 -12.69 6.62 0.98
CA SER A 167 -12.43 6.15 2.35
C SER A 167 -12.18 7.28 3.36
N GLY A 168 -12.12 8.53 2.91
CA GLY A 168 -11.85 9.69 3.75
C GLY A 168 -10.84 10.66 3.14
N ILE A 169 -10.52 11.69 3.93
CA ILE A 169 -9.48 12.68 3.64
C ILE A 169 -8.31 12.37 4.58
N HIS A 170 -7.13 12.15 4.00
CA HIS A 170 -5.93 11.76 4.75
C HIS A 170 -4.76 12.67 4.38
N THR A 171 -3.77 12.75 5.27
CA THR A 171 -2.38 13.08 4.92
C THR A 171 -1.88 12.14 3.81
N ILE A 172 -0.83 12.53 3.08
CA ILE A 172 -0.27 11.64 2.04
C ILE A 172 0.31 10.37 2.69
N ALA A 173 1.02 10.51 3.82
CA ALA A 173 1.52 9.38 4.60
C ALA A 173 0.38 8.46 5.08
N GLY A 174 -0.67 9.04 5.65
CA GLY A 174 -1.87 8.32 6.08
C GLY A 174 -2.58 7.62 4.90
N ALA A 175 -2.61 8.22 3.71
CA ALA A 175 -3.19 7.58 2.53
C ALA A 175 -2.41 6.35 2.07
N ILE A 176 -1.07 6.40 2.11
CA ILE A 176 -0.22 5.25 1.81
C ILE A 176 -0.45 4.17 2.87
N ASN A 177 -0.42 4.52 4.16
CA ASN A 177 -0.68 3.59 5.25
C ASN A 177 -2.07 2.94 5.11
N ASN A 178 -3.11 3.72 4.85
CA ASN A 178 -4.47 3.23 4.64
C ASN A 178 -4.56 2.25 3.45
N SER A 179 -3.82 2.49 2.36
CA SER A 179 -3.73 1.52 1.25
C SER A 179 -3.05 0.22 1.70
N THR A 180 -1.93 0.31 2.41
CA THR A 180 -1.23 -0.86 2.94
C THR A 180 -2.14 -1.66 3.86
N GLU A 181 -2.78 -1.01 4.83
CA GLU A 181 -3.61 -1.67 5.84
C GLU A 181 -4.90 -2.26 5.26
N PHE A 182 -5.49 -1.60 4.26
CA PHE A 182 -6.59 -2.19 3.50
C PHE A 182 -6.16 -3.48 2.78
N CYS A 183 -4.97 -3.50 2.18
CA CYS A 183 -4.46 -4.69 1.51
C CYS A 183 -4.14 -5.81 2.52
N HIS A 184 -3.54 -5.48 3.65
CA HIS A 184 -3.33 -6.42 4.75
C HIS A 184 -4.64 -7.03 5.25
N PHE A 185 -5.65 -6.19 5.47
CA PHE A 185 -6.97 -6.62 5.91
C PHE A 185 -7.60 -7.62 4.93
N LEU A 186 -7.67 -7.28 3.64
CA LEU A 186 -8.22 -8.17 2.62
C LEU A 186 -7.44 -9.49 2.54
N TRP A 187 -6.11 -9.42 2.62
CA TRP A 187 -5.25 -10.60 2.54
C TRP A 187 -5.52 -11.55 3.70
N ASN A 188 -5.55 -11.02 4.91
CA ASN A 188 -5.74 -11.83 6.10
C ASN A 188 -7.15 -12.41 6.21
N GLN A 189 -8.16 -11.75 5.63
CA GLN A 189 -9.52 -12.28 5.62
C GLN A 189 -9.78 -13.32 4.51
N HIS A 190 -9.15 -13.16 3.35
CA HIS A 190 -9.58 -13.87 2.13
C HIS A 190 -8.49 -14.67 1.43
N ALA A 191 -7.23 -14.48 1.82
CA ALA A 191 -6.07 -15.19 1.25
C ALA A 191 -5.32 -16.01 2.28
N ALA A 192 -4.72 -15.38 3.29
CA ALA A 192 -3.84 -16.04 4.26
C ALA A 192 -4.43 -17.32 4.90
N PRO A 193 -5.72 -17.37 5.33
CA PRO A 193 -6.29 -18.56 5.95
C PRO A 193 -6.39 -19.79 5.02
N PHE A 194 -6.25 -19.57 3.71
CA PHE A 194 -6.46 -20.58 2.68
C PHE A 194 -5.18 -20.92 1.91
N ILE A 195 -4.05 -20.31 2.28
CA ILE A 195 -2.74 -20.62 1.73
C ILE A 195 -2.05 -21.53 2.74
N ASN A 196 -1.72 -22.76 2.33
CA ASN A 196 -0.97 -23.68 3.18
C ASN A 196 0.41 -23.07 3.48
N HIS A 197 0.60 -22.63 4.72
CA HIS A 197 1.92 -22.30 5.22
C HIS A 197 2.65 -23.62 5.46
N GLU A 198 3.47 -24.06 4.50
CA GLU A 198 4.53 -25.00 4.83
C GLU A 198 5.39 -24.36 5.92
N SER A 199 5.32 -24.97 7.11
CA SER A 199 6.12 -24.72 8.32
C SER A 199 7.62 -24.67 8.03
#